data_AF-A0ABD0TPK7-F1
#
_entry.id   AF-A0ABD0TPK7-F1
#
_cell.length_a   1.000
_cell.length_b   1.000
_cell.length_c   1.000
_cell.angle_alpha   90.00
_cell.angle_beta   90.00
_cell.angle_gamma   90.00
#
_symmetry.space_group_name_H-M   'P 1'
#
loop_
_entity.id
_entity.type
_entity.pdbx_description
1 polymer ?
#
loop_
_entity_poly.entity_id
_entity_poly.type
_entity_poly.pdbx_seq_one_letter_code
_entity_poly.pdbx_strand_id
1 'polypeptide(L)'
;MCPECRKFYTTYFSKLVSKLRPHMFIIGYAYGKAATTTYYNGTTSFWCQHGDAECYGNKLHTCAFGEYQFNSCLMEFDRSGNGSDDAAVDACKSKLKELDADTIKKCAKGDHGTEYLKIVGEFSVHAHYTSLPHIVLKRKPHGGEK
;
A
#
# COMPACT_ATOMS: atom_id res chain seq x y z
N MET A 1 7.12 6.51 8.65
CA MET A 1 6.16 5.48 8.22
C MET A 1 5.56 4.76 9.43
N CYS A 2 4.30 4.32 9.37
CA CYS A 2 3.56 3.69 10.49
C CYS A 2 4.26 2.42 11.08
N PRO A 3 4.76 2.46 12.33
CA PRO A 3 5.50 1.32 12.92
C PRO A 3 4.65 0.05 13.12
N GLU A 4 3.43 0.18 13.65
CA GLU A 4 2.54 -0.97 13.87
C GLU A 4 2.09 -1.61 12.55
N CYS A 5 1.88 -0.80 11.51
CA CYS A 5 1.60 -1.29 10.17
C CYS A 5 2.77 -2.13 9.64
N ARG A 6 4.01 -1.63 9.80
CA ARG A 6 5.22 -2.38 9.41
C ARG A 6 5.31 -3.71 10.14
N LYS A 7 5.17 -3.71 11.46
CA LYS A 7 5.15 -4.93 12.27
C LYS A 7 4.07 -5.90 11.80
N PHE A 8 2.88 -5.40 11.50
CA PHE A 8 1.79 -6.23 10.98
C PHE A 8 2.14 -6.90 9.65
N TYR A 9 2.62 -6.13 8.68
CA TYR A 9 2.97 -6.63 7.36
C TYR A 9 4.08 -7.68 7.42
N THR A 10 5.16 -7.39 8.13
CA THR A 10 6.35 -8.24 8.17
C THR A 10 6.18 -9.48 9.05
N THR A 11 5.45 -9.36 10.16
CA THR A 11 5.36 -10.45 11.16
C THR A 11 4.17 -11.36 10.96
N TYR A 12 2.99 -10.79 10.67
CA TYR A 12 1.72 -11.53 10.67
C TYR A 12 1.19 -11.73 9.26
N PHE A 13 1.03 -10.63 8.50
CA PHE A 13 0.38 -10.66 7.20
C PHE A 13 1.17 -11.48 6.16
N SER A 14 2.49 -11.31 6.07
CA SER A 14 3.33 -12.11 5.16
C SER A 14 3.17 -13.62 5.39
N LYS A 15 3.12 -14.06 6.66
CA LYS A 15 2.88 -15.47 7.03
C LYS A 15 1.46 -15.93 6.73
N LEU A 16 0.47 -15.06 6.89
CA LEU A 16 -0.92 -15.37 6.56
C LEU A 16 -1.08 -15.57 5.05
N VAL A 17 -0.55 -14.63 4.25
CA VAL A 17 -0.61 -14.68 2.79
C VAL A 17 0.12 -15.91 2.26
N SER A 18 1.29 -16.25 2.78
CA SER A 18 2.02 -17.44 2.29
C SER A 18 1.26 -18.74 2.48
N LYS A 19 0.36 -18.82 3.47
CA LYS A 19 -0.45 -20.02 3.76
C LYS A 19 -1.82 -20.00 3.10
N LEU A 20 -2.48 -18.85 3.04
CA LEU A 20 -3.90 -18.75 2.73
C LEU A 20 -4.21 -17.96 1.45
N ARG A 21 -3.21 -17.49 0.70
CA ARG A 21 -3.41 -16.69 -0.51
C ARG A 21 -4.43 -17.26 -1.51
N PRO A 22 -4.47 -18.59 -1.80
CA PRO A 22 -5.46 -19.15 -2.72
C PRO A 22 -6.91 -19.02 -2.24
N HIS A 23 -7.12 -18.84 -0.93
CA HIS A 23 -8.43 -18.78 -0.28
C HIS A 23 -8.85 -17.36 0.10
N MET A 24 -8.05 -16.36 -0.26
CA MET A 24 -8.26 -14.97 0.14
C MET A 24 -8.20 -14.05 -1.08
N PHE A 25 -9.19 -13.16 -1.16
CA PHE A 25 -9.09 -11.93 -1.94
C PHE A 25 -8.66 -10.81 -1.00
N ILE A 26 -7.55 -10.15 -1.32
CA ILE A 26 -6.94 -9.17 -0.43
C ILE A 26 -6.87 -7.84 -1.16
N ILE A 27 -7.30 -6.77 -0.51
CA ILE A 27 -7.17 -5.42 -1.03
C ILE A 27 -6.35 -4.63 0.00
N GLY A 28 -5.24 -4.05 -0.44
CA GLY A 28 -4.39 -3.19 0.39
C GLY A 28 -4.57 -1.73 0.00
N TYR A 29 -4.85 -0.88 0.97
CA TYR A 29 -4.97 0.57 0.79
C TYR A 29 -3.82 1.28 1.52
N ALA A 30 -2.77 1.61 0.79
CA ALA A 30 -1.57 2.25 1.34
C ALA A 30 -1.73 3.79 1.41
N TYR A 31 -2.55 4.26 2.34
CA TYR A 31 -2.81 5.71 2.53
C TYR A 31 -2.63 6.15 3.98
N GLY A 32 -3.12 5.36 4.94
CA GLY A 32 -2.87 5.59 6.36
C GLY A 32 -3.45 6.92 6.85
N LYS A 33 -2.62 7.81 7.40
CA LYS A 33 -3.08 9.12 7.90
C LYS A 33 -2.80 10.26 6.91
N ALA A 34 -2.60 9.94 5.64
CA ALA A 34 -2.39 10.97 4.63
C ALA A 34 -3.65 11.83 4.43
N ALA A 35 -3.45 13.05 3.93
CA ALA A 35 -4.50 13.94 3.48
C ALA A 35 -4.29 14.29 2.02
N THR A 36 -5.38 14.32 1.24
CA THR A 36 -5.35 14.65 -0.19
C THR A 36 -5.94 16.03 -0.39
N THR A 37 -5.27 16.88 -1.15
CA THR A 37 -5.78 18.18 -1.59
C THR A 37 -5.78 18.22 -3.11
N THR A 38 -6.96 18.42 -3.71
CA THR A 38 -7.09 18.72 -5.15
C THR A 38 -7.33 20.22 -5.31
N TYR A 39 -6.42 20.89 -6.02
CA TYR A 39 -6.50 22.32 -6.28
C TYR A 39 -7.40 22.62 -7.49
N TYR A 40 -7.84 23.88 -7.62
CA TYR A 40 -8.72 24.32 -8.72
C TYR A 40 -8.15 24.08 -10.13
N ASN A 41 -6.83 24.05 -10.28
CA ASN A 41 -6.15 23.77 -11.54
C ASN A 41 -6.06 22.25 -11.86
N GLY A 42 -6.68 21.39 -11.05
CA GLY A 42 -6.65 19.94 -11.20
C GLY A 42 -5.43 19.24 -10.60
N THR A 43 -4.41 19.98 -10.15
CA THR A 43 -3.26 19.39 -9.48
C THR A 43 -3.67 18.75 -8.14
N THR A 44 -3.12 17.58 -7.83
CA THR A 44 -3.34 16.90 -6.56
C THR A 44 -2.04 16.86 -5.74
N SER A 45 -2.11 17.22 -4.46
CA SER A 45 -1.03 17.07 -3.49
C SER A 45 -1.45 16.16 -2.34
N PHE A 46 -0.44 15.57 -1.69
CA PHE A 46 -0.61 14.69 -0.54
C PHE A 46 0.21 15.22 0.62
N TRP A 47 -0.41 15.26 1.79
CA TRP A 47 0.30 15.46 3.05
C TRP A 47 0.38 14.13 3.78
N CYS A 48 1.56 13.77 4.29
CA CYS A 48 1.78 12.57 5.09
C CYS A 48 2.45 12.91 6.42
N GLN A 49 2.11 12.15 7.46
CA GLN A 49 2.58 12.34 8.85
C GLN A 49 4.12 12.25 8.99
N HIS A 50 4.81 11.52 8.11
CA HIS A 50 6.28 11.43 8.06
C HIS A 50 6.88 12.09 6.79
N GLY A 51 6.16 13.07 6.23
CA GLY A 51 6.63 13.87 5.09
C GLY A 51 6.59 13.15 3.75
N ASP A 52 7.22 13.77 2.75
CA ASP A 52 7.09 13.39 1.34
C ASP A 52 7.63 11.98 1.04
N ALA A 53 8.60 11.50 1.82
CA ALA A 53 9.11 10.13 1.70
C ALA A 53 8.03 9.09 2.01
N GLU A 54 7.16 9.33 3.00
CA GLU A 54 6.02 8.44 3.28
C GLU A 54 5.00 8.48 2.16
N CYS A 55 4.71 9.69 1.64
CA CYS A 55 3.80 9.85 0.52
C CYS A 55 4.32 9.13 -0.73
N TYR A 56 5.62 9.21 -1.01
CA TYR A 56 6.25 8.46 -2.10
C TYR A 56 6.19 6.95 -1.86
N GLY A 57 6.52 6.51 -0.65
CA GLY A 57 6.37 5.10 -0.24
C GLY A 57 4.94 4.59 -0.45
N ASN A 58 3.93 5.36 -0.02
CA ASN A 58 2.52 5.04 -0.23
C ASN A 58 2.18 4.87 -1.72
N LYS A 59 2.74 5.70 -2.61
CA LYS A 59 2.62 5.52 -4.06
C LYS A 59 3.30 4.24 -4.54
N LEU A 60 4.50 3.91 -4.06
CA LEU A 60 5.18 2.64 -4.40
C LEU A 60 4.32 1.42 -4.01
N HIS A 61 3.80 1.39 -2.79
CA HIS A 61 2.91 0.30 -2.32
C HIS A 61 1.63 0.20 -3.14
N THR A 62 1.06 1.35 -3.52
CA THR A 62 -0.16 1.42 -4.33
C THR A 62 0.09 0.99 -5.78
N CYS A 63 1.21 1.38 -6.38
CA CYS A 63 1.60 0.97 -7.73
C CYS A 63 1.91 -0.53 -7.81
N ALA A 64 2.32 -1.16 -6.70
CA ALA A 64 2.50 -2.61 -6.58
C ALA A 64 1.22 -3.31 -6.08
N PHE A 65 0.05 -2.84 -6.52
CA PHE A 65 -1.23 -3.41 -6.13
C PHE A 65 -1.28 -4.92 -6.46
N GLY A 66 -1.71 -5.73 -5.50
CA GLY A 66 -1.79 -7.19 -5.64
C GLY A 66 -0.47 -7.95 -5.37
N GLU A 67 0.67 -7.25 -5.33
CA GLU A 67 1.99 -7.87 -5.07
C GLU A 67 2.31 -7.90 -3.56
N TYR A 68 1.52 -8.67 -2.79
CA TYR A 68 1.55 -8.62 -1.32
C TYR A 68 2.89 -9.00 -0.67
N GLN A 69 3.62 -9.94 -1.28
CA GLN A 69 4.96 -10.32 -0.77
C GLN A 69 5.97 -9.21 -1.03
N PHE A 70 5.88 -8.54 -2.19
CA PHE A 70 6.69 -7.38 -2.51
C PHE A 70 6.38 -6.21 -1.57
N ASN A 71 5.09 -5.88 -1.36
CA ASN A 71 4.70 -4.84 -0.39
C ASN A 71 5.17 -5.16 1.03
N SER A 72 5.09 -6.41 1.47
CA SER A 72 5.63 -6.81 2.78
C SER A 72 7.14 -6.59 2.87
N CYS A 73 7.88 -6.87 1.78
CA CYS A 73 9.31 -6.59 1.68
C CYS A 73 9.60 -5.07 1.69
N LEU A 74 8.83 -4.26 0.96
CA LEU A 74 8.96 -2.80 0.98
C LEU A 74 8.78 -2.21 2.39
N MET A 75 7.83 -2.73 3.17
CA MET A 75 7.65 -2.33 4.57
C MET A 75 8.87 -2.71 5.42
N GLU A 76 9.51 -3.85 5.14
CA GLU A 76 10.68 -4.33 5.87
C GLU A 76 11.93 -3.49 5.58
N PHE A 77 12.13 -3.09 4.33
CA PHE A 77 13.29 -2.34 3.85
C PHE A 77 13.24 -0.83 4.10
N ASP A 78 12.26 -0.30 4.83
CA ASP A 78 12.27 1.10 5.28
C ASP A 78 13.44 1.36 6.25
N ARG A 79 14.56 1.80 5.68
CA ARG A 79 15.83 2.11 6.37
C ARG A 79 15.80 3.46 7.05
N SER A 80 15.03 4.41 6.53
CA SER A 80 14.98 5.79 7.02
C SER A 80 13.95 5.99 8.12
N GLY A 81 13.01 5.05 8.27
CA GLY A 81 11.85 5.19 9.15
C GLY A 81 10.79 6.15 8.58
N ASN A 82 11.04 6.74 7.42
CA ASN A 82 10.18 7.77 6.83
C ASN A 82 9.34 7.22 5.67
N GLY A 83 9.72 6.09 5.06
CA GLY A 83 8.98 5.53 3.94
C GLY A 83 9.82 4.57 3.11
N SER A 84 9.16 3.71 2.35
CA SER A 84 9.80 2.90 1.31
C SER A 84 10.29 3.80 0.16
N ASP A 85 11.42 3.46 -0.44
CA ASP A 85 12.08 4.22 -1.51
C ASP A 85 12.50 3.33 -2.69
N ASP A 86 13.16 3.90 -3.69
CA ASP A 86 13.68 3.17 -4.85
C ASP A 86 14.67 2.05 -4.44
N ALA A 87 15.47 2.26 -3.39
CA ALA A 87 16.42 1.26 -2.91
C ALA A 87 15.70 0.05 -2.31
N ALA A 88 14.59 0.27 -1.61
CA ALA A 88 13.72 -0.80 -1.14
C ALA A 88 13.10 -1.56 -2.33
N VAL A 89 12.67 -0.86 -3.39
CA VAL A 89 12.16 -1.51 -4.62
C VAL A 89 13.21 -2.41 -5.24
N ASP A 90 14.43 -1.90 -5.43
CA ASP A 90 15.52 -2.64 -6.05
C ASP A 90 15.94 -3.86 -5.22
N ALA A 91 15.91 -3.75 -3.89
CA ALA A 91 16.16 -4.87 -2.98
C ALA A 91 15.05 -5.92 -3.01
N CYS A 92 13.79 -5.49 -3.19
CA CYS A 92 12.61 -6.35 -3.12
C CYS A 92 12.17 -6.92 -4.47
N LYS A 93 12.74 -6.48 -5.60
CA LYS A 93 12.29 -6.84 -6.96
C LYS A 93 12.14 -8.35 -7.21
N SER A 94 12.92 -9.18 -6.52
CA SER A 94 12.82 -10.66 -6.59
C SER A 94 11.48 -11.22 -6.09
N LYS A 95 10.66 -10.40 -5.43
CA LYS A 95 9.32 -10.76 -4.92
C LYS A 95 8.18 -10.41 -5.88
N LEU A 96 8.47 -9.69 -6.96
CA LEU A 96 7.48 -9.37 -7.98
C LEU A 96 7.18 -10.61 -8.83
N LYS A 97 5.92 -10.81 -9.20
CA LYS A 97 5.50 -11.94 -10.03
C LYS A 97 5.21 -11.51 -11.46
N GLU A 98 4.55 -10.37 -11.62
CA GLU A 98 4.02 -9.93 -12.92
C GLU A 98 4.60 -8.58 -13.36
N LEU A 99 5.00 -7.73 -12.40
CA LEU A 99 5.53 -6.38 -12.67
C LEU A 99 7.06 -6.35 -12.56
N ASP A 100 7.70 -5.45 -13.29
CA ASP A 100 9.11 -5.14 -13.08
C ASP A 100 9.31 -3.93 -12.14
N ALA A 101 10.50 -3.82 -11.57
CA ALA A 101 10.86 -2.77 -10.62
C ALA A 101 10.79 -1.35 -11.21
N ASP A 102 11.17 -1.17 -12.47
CA ASP A 102 11.21 0.14 -13.12
C ASP A 102 9.79 0.64 -13.43
N THR A 103 8.88 -0.27 -13.79
CA THR A 103 7.45 0.01 -13.94
C THR A 103 6.85 0.54 -12.64
N ILE A 104 7.16 -0.07 -11.49
CA ILE A 104 6.71 0.42 -10.17
C ILE A 104 7.26 1.81 -9.86
N LYS A 105 8.57 2.01 -10.03
CA LYS A 105 9.23 3.31 -9.76
C LYS A 105 8.67 4.41 -10.66
N LYS A 106 8.47 4.12 -11.95
CA LYS A 106 7.89 5.04 -12.93
C LYS A 106 6.45 5.40 -12.57
N CYS A 107 5.64 4.41 -12.19
CA CYS A 107 4.28 4.63 -11.72
C CYS A 107 4.26 5.59 -10.51
N ALA A 108 5.07 5.31 -9.48
CA ALA A 108 5.06 6.09 -8.25
C ALA A 108 5.55 7.54 -8.42
N LYS A 109 6.46 7.78 -9.37
CA LYS A 109 6.96 9.12 -9.70
C LYS A 109 6.04 9.91 -10.62
N GLY A 110 5.17 9.23 -11.37
CA GLY A 110 4.30 9.83 -12.38
C GLY A 110 2.86 10.07 -11.93
N ASP A 111 2.04 10.45 -12.91
CA ASP A 111 0.63 10.79 -12.70
C ASP A 111 -0.20 9.60 -12.24
N HIS A 112 0.11 8.38 -12.71
CA HIS A 112 -0.58 7.17 -12.25
C HIS A 112 -0.45 6.97 -10.73
N GLY A 113 0.75 7.15 -10.15
CA GLY A 113 0.93 7.03 -8.71
C GLY A 113 0.15 8.10 -7.94
N THR A 114 0.04 9.31 -8.50
CA THR A 114 -0.81 10.38 -7.94
C THR A 114 -2.30 10.00 -8.03
N GLU A 115 -2.77 9.57 -9.19
CA GLU A 115 -4.16 9.17 -9.39
C GLU A 115 -4.56 8.00 -8.49
N TYR A 116 -3.73 6.96 -8.43
CA TYR A 116 -4.02 5.79 -7.60
C TYR A 116 -4.01 6.14 -6.12
N LEU A 117 -3.06 6.93 -5.64
CA LEU A 117 -3.04 7.33 -4.23
C LEU A 117 -4.25 8.20 -3.86
N LYS A 118 -4.73 9.05 -4.78
CA LYS A 118 -5.97 9.80 -4.62
C LYS A 118 -7.17 8.88 -4.46
N ILE A 119 -7.33 7.90 -5.36
CA ILE A 119 -8.42 6.91 -5.32
C ILE A 119 -8.37 6.11 -4.01
N VAL A 120 -7.19 5.63 -3.61
CA VAL A 120 -6.99 4.92 -2.33
C VAL A 120 -7.34 5.83 -1.13
N GLY A 121 -7.03 7.13 -1.22
CA GLY A 121 -7.39 8.13 -0.22
C GLY A 121 -8.90 8.28 -0.05
N GLU A 122 -9.64 8.33 -1.16
CA GLU A 122 -11.11 8.37 -1.14
C GLU A 122 -11.68 7.16 -0.40
N PHE A 123 -11.25 5.93 -0.73
CA PHE A 123 -11.69 4.73 0.00
C PHE A 123 -11.32 4.74 1.48
N SER A 124 -10.14 5.28 1.81
CA SER A 124 -9.62 5.30 3.18
C SER A 124 -10.40 6.27 4.07
N VAL A 125 -10.75 7.47 3.56
CA VAL A 125 -11.57 8.44 4.30
C VAL A 125 -12.96 7.87 4.61
N HIS A 126 -13.59 7.18 3.66
CA HIS A 126 -14.90 6.55 3.85
C HIS A 126 -14.89 5.38 4.85
N ALA A 127 -13.72 4.82 5.16
CA ALA A 127 -13.62 3.70 6.10
C ALA A 127 -13.67 4.14 7.58
N HIS A 128 -13.56 5.44 7.89
CA HIS A 128 -13.69 6.01 9.24
C HIS A 128 -12.89 5.27 10.33
N TYR A 129 -11.68 4.81 10.03
CA TYR A 129 -10.83 4.12 11.00
C TYR A 129 -10.22 5.07 12.03
N THR A 130 -10.07 4.60 13.27
CA THR A 130 -9.46 5.35 14.37
C THR A 130 -8.01 4.94 14.65
N SER A 131 -7.56 3.81 14.08
CA SER A 131 -6.23 3.24 14.31
C SER A 131 -5.71 2.53 13.06
N LEU A 132 -4.38 2.34 13.01
CA LEU A 132 -3.69 1.61 11.94
C LEU A 132 -2.82 0.48 12.54
N PRO A 133 -2.67 -0.66 11.84
CA PRO A 133 -3.36 -1.01 10.59
C PRO A 133 -4.87 -1.23 10.82
N HIS A 134 -5.69 -0.77 9.89
CA HIS A 134 -7.13 -1.02 9.89
C HIS A 134 -7.43 -2.25 9.03
N ILE A 135 -8.06 -3.27 9.60
CA ILE A 135 -8.27 -4.57 8.94
C ILE A 135 -9.76 -4.89 8.97
N VAL A 136 -10.32 -5.14 7.79
CA VAL A 136 -11.71 -5.60 7.63
C VAL A 136 -11.71 -6.99 7.03
N LEU A 137 -12.24 -7.96 7.77
CA LEU A 137 -12.45 -9.32 7.29
C LEU A 137 -13.90 -9.47 6.85
N LYS A 138 -14.12 -9.65 5.54
CA LYS A 138 -15.44 -9.96 4.98
C LYS A 138 -15.48 -11.42 4.57
N ARG A 139 -16.46 -12.17 5.07
CA ARG A 139 -16.72 -13.54 4.62
C ARG A 139 -17.51 -13.47 3.32
N LYS A 140 -17.05 -14.14 2.27
CA LYS A 140 -17.89 -14.37 1.09
C LYS A 140 -19.06 -15.27 1.55
N PRO A 141 -20.33 -14.89 1.33
CA PRO A 141 -21.45 -15.79 1.61
C PRO A 141 -21.20 -17.10 0.85
N HIS A 142 -21.19 -18.22 1.57
CA HIS A 142 -21.31 -19.51 0.90
C HIS A 142 -22.71 -19.50 0.28
N GLY A 143 -22.80 -19.60 -1.05
CA GLY A 143 -24.07 -19.86 -1.70
C GLY A 143 -24.61 -21.16 -1.14
N GLY A 144 -25.59 -21.07 -0.25
CA GLY A 144 -26.49 -22.18 -0.01
C GLY A 144 -27.38 -22.25 -1.24
N GLU A 145 -27.24 -23.30 -2.02
CA GLU A 145 -28.34 -23.78 -2.84
C GLU A 145 -29.54 -23.98 -1.90
N LYS A 146 -30.62 -23.27 -2.19
CA LYS A 146 -31.97 -23.69 -1.79
C LYS A 146 -32.60 -24.36 -2.99
#